data_AF-A0A450ZMV1-F1
#
_entry.id   AF-A0A450ZMV1-F1
#
_cell.length_a   1.000
_cell.length_b   1.000
_cell.length_c   1.000
_cell.angle_alpha   90.00
_cell.angle_beta   90.00
_cell.angle_gamma   90.00
#
_symmetry.space_group_name_H-M   'P 1'
#
loop_
_entity.id
_entity.type
_entity.pdbx_description
1 polymer ?
#
loop_
_entity_poly.entity_id
_entity_poly.type
_entity_poly.pdbx_seq_one_letter_code
_entity_poly.pdbx_strand_id
1 'polypeptide(L)' 'MAHTNGIESVWAVPKRGYNGVYHHMSVKHLGRYVDEFSFRLNQENVKIHTMVRIASMIKGMLGKRLTYKTLIGR' A
#
# COMPACT_ATOMS: atom_id res chain seq x y z
N MET A 1 19.27 -23.11 8.30
CA MET A 1 17.88 -23.41 7.90
C MET A 1 17.29 -22.12 7.33
N ALA A 2 16.92 -22.12 6.05
CA ALA A 2 16.35 -20.93 5.38
C ALA A 2 14.83 -21.12 5.23
N HIS A 3 14.06 -20.04 5.41
CA HIS A 3 12.60 -20.08 5.28
C HIS A 3 12.10 -18.89 4.47
N THR A 4 11.03 -19.09 3.70
CA THR A 4 10.41 -18.11 2.79
C THR A 4 9.19 -17.42 3.39
N ASN A 5 8.85 -17.72 4.65
CA ASN A 5 7.64 -17.22 5.33
C ASN A 5 7.52 -15.68 5.30
N GLY A 6 8.65 -14.96 5.33
CA GLY A 6 8.66 -13.50 5.23
C GLY A 6 8.07 -13.02 3.91
N ILE A 7 8.61 -13.49 2.78
CA ILE A 7 8.15 -13.07 1.45
C ILE A 7 6.72 -13.57 1.16
N GLU A 8 6.36 -14.76 1.63
CA GLU A 8 4.99 -15.28 1.51
C GLU A 8 3.98 -14.43 2.26
N SER A 9 4.31 -14.00 3.49
CA SER A 9 3.50 -13.07 4.28
C SER A 9 3.33 -11.72 3.58
N VAL A 10 4.42 -11.20 2.99
CA VAL A 10 4.39 -9.97 2.19
C VAL A 10 3.37 -10.09 1.05
N TRP A 11 3.32 -11.21 0.32
CA TRP A 11 2.37 -11.38 -0.79
C TRP A 11 0.95 -11.75 -0.35
N ALA A 12 0.77 -12.32 0.84
CA ALA A 12 -0.55 -12.63 1.37
C ALA A 12 -1.38 -11.37 1.66
N VAL A 13 -0.75 -10.27 2.10
CA VAL A 13 -1.43 -9.00 2.41
C VAL A 13 -1.99 -8.30 1.16
N PRO A 14 -1.24 -8.10 0.06
CA PRO A 14 -1.74 -7.57 -1.21
C PRO A 14 -2.87 -8.41 -1.80
N LYS A 15 -2.77 -9.74 -1.76
CA LYS A 15 -3.83 -10.64 -2.24
C LYS A 15 -5.15 -10.44 -1.49
N ARG A 16 -5.11 -10.31 -0.16
CA ARG A 16 -6.29 -9.97 0.64
C ARG A 16 -6.80 -8.56 0.34
N GLY A 17 -5.90 -7.61 0.12
CA GLY A 17 -6.25 -6.25 -0.28
C GLY A 17 -6.95 -6.18 -1.64
N TYR A 18 -6.49 -6.96 -2.61
CA TYR A 18 -7.14 -7.08 -3.91
C TYR A 18 -8.56 -7.66 -3.81
N ASN A 19 -8.75 -8.71 -3.00
CA ASN A 19 -10.07 -9.34 -2.90
C ASN A 19 -11.05 -8.55 -2.01
N GLY A 20 -10.57 -7.81 -1.01
CA GLY A 20 -11.43 -7.18 0.01
C GLY A 20 -11.50 -5.66 -0.02
N VAL A 21 -10.37 -4.99 -0.28
CA VAL A 21 -10.27 -3.52 -0.19
C VAL A 21 -10.54 -2.87 -1.53
N TYR A 22 -9.89 -3.35 -2.59
CA TYR A 22 -10.04 -2.78 -3.92
C TYR A 22 -11.07 -3.57 -4.71
N HIS A 23 -12.12 -2.91 -5.18
CA HIS A 23 -13.13 -3.57 -6.02
C HIS A 23 -12.62 -3.77 -7.46
N HIS A 24 -11.62 -2.97 -7.87
CA HIS A 24 -10.95 -3.07 -9.16
C HIS A 24 -9.53 -2.50 -9.06
N MET A 25 -8.53 -3.25 -9.54
CA MET A 25 -7.15 -2.77 -9.70
C MET A 25 -6.79 -2.77 -11.18
N SER A 26 -6.41 -1.61 -11.72
CA SER A 26 -5.90 -1.51 -13.08
C SER A 26 -4.41 -1.84 -13.11
N VAL A 27 -3.99 -2.64 -14.09
CA VAL A 27 -2.57 -2.93 -14.35
C VAL A 27 -1.75 -1.65 -14.55
N LYS A 28 -2.35 -0.61 -15.15
CA LYS A 28 -1.72 0.70 -15.37
C LYS A 28 -1.22 1.35 -14.09
N HIS A 29 -1.91 1.11 -12.97
CA HIS A 29 -1.61 1.74 -11.68
C HIS A 29 -1.08 0.74 -10.65
N LEU A 30 -0.74 -0.49 -11.07
CA LEU A 30 -0.33 -1.57 -10.17
C LEU A 30 0.82 -1.17 -9.24
N GLY A 31 1.80 -0.44 -9.75
CA GLY A 31 2.93 0.08 -8.96
C GLY A 31 2.48 0.94 -7.78
N ARG A 32 1.45 1.78 -7.93
CA ARG A 32 0.94 2.64 -6.85
C ARG A 32 0.36 1.84 -5.70
N TYR A 33 -0.28 0.71 -6.00
CA TYR A 33 -0.81 -0.18 -4.97
C TYR A 33 0.32 -0.93 -4.25
N VAL A 34 1.33 -1.41 -4.98
CA VAL A 34 2.49 -2.07 -4.38
C VAL A 34 3.27 -1.11 -3.47
N ASP A 35 3.45 0.14 -3.89
CA ASP A 35 4.09 1.19 -3.10
C ASP A 35 3.34 1.45 -1.79
N GLU A 36 2.01 1.47 -1.84
CA GLU A 36 1.17 1.65 -0.67
C GLU A 36 1.34 0.49 0.34
N PHE A 37 1.29 -0.76 -0.13
CA PHE A 37 1.51 -1.92 0.74
C PHE A 37 2.92 -1.92 1.33
N SER A 38 3.92 -1.58 0.52
CA SER A 38 5.31 -1.47 0.98
C SER A 38 5.46 -0.38 2.04
N PHE A 39 4.84 0.78 1.85
CA PHE A 39 4.80 1.85 2.86
C PHE A 39 4.15 1.39 4.18
N ARG A 40 3.05 0.64 4.11
CA ARG A 40 2.37 0.11 5.30
C ARG A 40 3.22 -0.92 6.05
N LEU A 41 3.94 -1.77 5.33
CA LEU A 41 4.79 -2.84 5.88
C LEU A 41 6.12 -2.32 6.43
N ASN A 42 6.67 -1.27 5.83
CA ASN A 42 7.95 -0.66 6.25
C ASN A 42 7.86 0.09 7.59
N GLN A 43 6.68 0.23 8.20
CA GLN A 43 6.49 0.84 9.52
C GLN A 43 6.70 -0.17 10.67
N GLU A 44 7.79 -0.93 10.57
CA GLU A 44 8.34 -1.83 11.59
C GLU A 44 7.32 -2.73 12.32
N ASN A 45 6.49 -3.49 11.60
CA ASN A 45 5.60 -4.51 12.21
C ASN A 45 4.84 -4.03 13.47
N VAL A 46 4.21 -2.85 13.41
CA VAL A 46 3.40 -2.28 14.52
C VAL A 46 4.22 -1.85 15.76
N LYS A 47 5.56 -1.72 15.65
CA LYS A 47 6.35 -1.07 16.71
C LYS A 47 6.00 0.41 16.86
N ILE A 48 5.65 1.06 15.75
CA ILE A 48 5.20 2.45 15.75
C ILE A 48 3.73 2.50 16.16
N HIS A 49 3.43 3.30 17.18
CA HIS A 49 2.07 3.50 17.68
C HIS A 49 1.11 3.96 16.57
N THR A 50 -0.12 3.43 16.58
CA THR A 50 -1.11 3.58 15.50
C THR A 50 -1.33 5.04 15.08
N MET A 51 -1.44 5.97 16.03
CA MET A 51 -1.67 7.39 15.71
C MET A 51 -0.50 8.03 14.96
N VAL A 52 0.74 7.61 15.24
CA VAL A 52 1.93 8.10 14.54
C VAL A 52 1.94 7.57 13.10
N ARG A 53 1.48 6.33 12.88
CA ARG A 53 1.34 5.73 11.54
C ARG A 53 0.25 6.41 10.72
N ILE A 54 -0.86 6.77 11.35
CA ILE A 54 -1.94 7.52 10.67
C ILE A 54 -1.42 8.93 10.31
N ALA A 55 -0.70 9.59 11.22
CA ALA A 55 -0.10 10.89 10.95
C ALA A 55 0.93 10.84 9.80
N SER A 56 1.78 9.81 9.74
CA SER A 56 2.75 9.63 8.66
C SER A 56 2.07 9.41 7.31
N MET A 57 0.97 8.64 7.29
CA MET A 57 0.13 8.44 6.11
C MET A 57 -0.48 9.76 5.63
N ILE A 58 -1.13 10.52 6.52
CA ILE A 58 -1.75 11.81 6.19
C ILE A 58 -0.70 12.78 5.63
N LYS A 59 0.48 12.85 6.25
CA LYS A 59 1.59 13.69 5.77
C LYS A 59 2.00 13.31 4.34
N GLY A 60 2.01 12.02 4.00
CA GLY A 60 2.32 11.53 2.65
C GLY A 60 1.26 11.84 1.59
N MET A 61 0.03 12.16 2.00
CA MET A 61 -1.08 12.54 1.10
C MET A 61 -1.05 14.02 0.70
N LEU A 62 -0.40 14.88 1.50
CA LEU A 62 -0.31 16.32 1.24
C LEU A 62 0.37 16.59 -0.11
N GLY A 63 -0.26 17.46 -0.92
CA GLY A 63 0.24 17.83 -2.26
C GLY A 63 0.06 16.75 -3.34
N LYS A 64 -0.44 15.54 -3.00
CA LYS A 64 -0.61 14.42 -3.94
C LYS A 64 -2.05 14.24 -4.43
N ARG A 65 -2.76 15.34 -4.68
CA ARG A 65 -4.15 15.29 -5.15
C ARG A 65 -4.22 14.59 -6.52
N LEU A 66 -4.99 13.50 -6.59
CA LEU A 66 -5.22 12.76 -7.83
C LEU A 66 -6.56 13.18 -8.44
N THR A 67 -6.51 13.78 -9.63
CA THR A 67 -7.72 14.09 -10.40
C THR A 67 -8.04 12.96 -11.38
N TYR A 68 -9.31 12.83 -11.79
CA TYR A 68 -9.70 11.83 -12.79
C TYR A 68 -8.92 11.99 -14.09
N LYS A 69 -8.70 13.24 -14.55
CA LYS A 69 -7.88 13.56 -15.72
C LYS A 69 -6.46 13.00 -15.60
N THR A 70 -5.81 13.23 -14.46
CA THR A 70 -4.46 12.69 -14.16
C THR A 70 -4.46 11.16 -14.07
N LEU A 71 -5.51 10.54 -13.55
CA LEU A 71 -5.62 9.08 -13.43
C LEU A 71 -5.69 8.41 -14.80
N ILE A 72 -6.53 8.94 -15.71
CA ILE A 72 -6.71 8.38 -17.05
C ILE A 72 -5.59 8.78 -18.01
N GLY A 73 -4.86 9.87 -17.74
CA GLY A 73 -3.75 10.35 -18.58
C GLY A 73 -4.22 10.83 -19.95
N ARG A 74 -5.43 11.41 -20.02
CA ARG A 74 -6.02 12.06 -21.21
C ARG A 74 -6.22 13.54 -20.95
#